data_AF-A0A520FKD0-F1
#
_entry.id   AF-A0A520FKD0-F1
#
_cell.length_a   1.000
_cell.length_b   1.000
_cell.length_c   1.000
_cell.angle_alpha   90.00
_cell.angle_beta   90.00
_cell.angle_gamma   90.00
#
_symmetry.space_group_name_H-M   'P 1'
#
loop_
_entity.id
_entity.type
_entity.pdbx_description
1 polymer ?
#
loop_
_entity_poly.entity_id
_entity_poly.type
_entity_poly.pdbx_seq_one_letter_code
_entity_poly.pdbx_strand_id
1 'polypeptide(L)' 'MARDDEMLQVEHIINRLIAQHPSIAPVDIAEMVRTIHRRFANGRIRDFVPLLVEKAACRHITDSGSLLK' A
#
# COMPACT_ATOMS: atom_id res chain seq x y z
N MET A 1 -10.89 -15.47 -9.53
CA MET A 1 -9.47 -15.26 -9.85
C MET A 1 -9.02 -13.85 -9.48
N ALA A 2 -9.68 -12.78 -9.95
CA ALA A 2 -9.24 -11.38 -9.69
C ALA A 2 -9.01 -10.96 -8.22
N ARG A 3 -9.71 -11.53 -7.23
CA ARG A 3 -9.50 -11.18 -5.81
C ARG A 3 -8.19 -11.72 -5.24
N ASP A 4 -7.79 -12.92 -5.64
CA ASP A 4 -6.57 -13.55 -5.16
C ASP A 4 -5.37 -12.90 -5.84
N ASP A 5 -5.49 -12.58 -7.13
CA ASP A 5 -4.49 -11.82 -7.89
C ASP A 5 -4.30 -10.42 -7.31
N GLU A 6 -5.38 -9.74 -6.92
CA GLU A 6 -5.31 -8.44 -6.26
C GLU A 6 -4.56 -8.52 -4.92
N MET A 7 -4.86 -9.51 -4.09
CA MET A 7 -4.18 -9.67 -2.80
C MET A 7 -2.69 -9.98 -2.99
N LEU A 8 -2.34 -10.83 -3.96
CA LEU A 8 -0.95 -11.10 -4.33
C LEU A 8 -0.22 -9.84 -4.81
N GLN A 9 -0.89 -8.97 -5.57
CA GLN A 9 -0.32 -7.69 -5.98
C GLN A 9 -0.13 -6.73 -4.81
N VAL A 10 -1.08 -6.68 -3.87
CA VAL A 10 -0.95 -5.88 -2.64
C VAL A 10 0.23 -6.34 -1.79
N GLU A 11 0.42 -7.65 -1.61
CA GLU A 11 1.56 -8.20 -0.87
C GLU A 11 2.90 -7.92 -1.59
N HIS A 12 2.95 -7.94 -2.92
CA HIS A 12 4.13 -7.48 -3.66
C HIS A 12 4.44 -6.01 -3.43
N ILE A 13 3.42 -5.15 -3.38
CA ILE A 13 3.59 -3.72 -3.08
C ILE A 13 4.17 -3.55 -1.68
N ILE A 14 3.67 -4.28 -0.68
CA ILE A 14 4.21 -4.26 0.70
C ILE A 14 5.70 -4.61 0.71
N ASN A 15 6.07 -5.75 0.11
CA ASN A 15 7.47 -6.17 0.05
C ASN A 15 8.37 -5.14 -0.64
N ARG A 16 7.89 -4.53 -1.73
CA ARG A 16 8.64 -3.50 -2.45
C ARG A 16 8.79 -2.22 -1.63
N LEU A 17 7.78 -1.82 -0.87
CA LEU A 17 7.87 -0.64 0.01
C LEU A 17 8.81 -0.88 1.19
N ILE A 18 8.79 -2.07 1.79
CA ILE A 18 9.72 -2.46 2.84
C ILE A 18 11.17 -2.37 2.34
N ALA A 19 11.44 -2.91 1.15
CA ALA A 19 12.77 -2.86 0.54
C ALA A 19 13.22 -1.41 0.22
N GLN A 20 12.31 -0.53 -0.17
CA GLN A 20 12.60 0.88 -0.48
C GLN A 20 12.74 1.77 0.75
N HIS A 21 12.09 1.41 1.86
CA HIS A 21 12.04 2.21 3.09
C HIS A 21 12.50 1.40 4.32
N PRO A 22 13.77 1.00 4.40
CA PRO A 22 14.29 0.22 5.53
C PRO A 22 14.28 0.99 6.87
N SER A 23 14.06 2.30 6.83
CA SER A 23 13.93 3.16 8.02
C SER A 23 12.56 3.11 8.69
N ILE A 24 11.54 2.52 8.03
CA ILE A 24 10.19 2.37 8.58
C ILE A 24 10.00 0.91 8.95
N ALA A 25 9.33 0.63 10.08
CA ALA A 25 9.11 -0.74 10.49
C ALA A 25 8.24 -1.49 9.45
N PRO A 26 8.59 -2.73 9.07
CA PRO A 26 7.84 -3.49 8.08
C PRO A 26 6.35 -3.67 8.42
N VAL A 27 6.05 -3.79 9.72
CA VAL A 27 4.69 -3.89 10.25
C VAL A 27 3.87 -2.63 9.98
N ASP A 28 4.47 -1.44 10.12
CA ASP A 28 3.79 -0.17 9.90
C ASP A 28 3.48 0.01 8.41
N ILE A 29 4.41 -0.36 7.52
CA ILE A 29 4.18 -0.36 6.08
C ILE A 29 3.03 -1.30 5.72
N ALA A 30 3.04 -2.53 6.24
CA ALA A 30 2.01 -3.52 5.96
C ALA A 30 0.62 -3.06 6.45
N GLU A 31 0.52 -2.58 7.69
CA GLU A 31 -0.74 -2.08 8.26
C GLU A 31 -1.27 -0.84 7.52
N MET A 32 -0.39 0.07 7.12
CA MET A 32 -0.73 1.23 6.31
C MET A 32 -1.31 0.81 4.95
N VAL A 33 -0.61 -0.06 4.22
CA VAL A 33 -1.04 -0.55 2.90
C VAL A 33 -2.38 -1.28 3.01
N ARG A 34 -2.55 -2.15 4.00
CA ARG A 34 -3.81 -2.85 4.27
C ARG A 34 -4.95 -1.88 4.62
N THR A 35 -4.67 -0.83 5.39
CA THR A 35 -5.65 0.20 5.72
C THR A 35 -6.09 0.98 4.50
N ILE A 36 -5.16 1.33 3.60
CA ILE A 36 -5.47 1.97 2.33
C ILE A 36 -6.28 1.02 1.44
N HIS A 37 -5.88 -0.24 1.33
CA HIS A 37 -6.61 -1.27 0.55
C HIS A 37 -8.06 -1.43 1.00
N ARG A 38 -8.31 -1.47 2.32
CA ARG A 38 -9.67 -1.53 2.88
C ARG A 38 -10.57 -0.37 2.43
N ARG A 39 -10.02 0.81 2.15
CA ARG A 39 -10.81 1.96 1.65
C ARG A 39 -11.41 1.69 0.26
N PHE A 40 -10.82 0.77 -0.51
CA PHE A 40 -11.30 0.38 -1.83
C PHE A 40 -12.18 -0.88 -1.82
N ALA A 41 -12.49 -1.45 -0.64
CA ALA A 41 -13.25 -2.69 -0.52
C ALA A 41 -14.65 -2.64 -1.19
N ASN A 42 -15.24 -1.46 -1.27
CA ASN A 42 -16.59 -1.23 -1.83
C ASN A 42 -16.57 -0.82 -3.32
N GLY A 43 -15.40 -0.78 -3.97
CA GLY A 43 -15.28 -0.42 -5.38
C GLY A 43 -15.77 -1.53 -6.31
N ARG A 44 -16.61 -1.18 -7.30
CA ARG A 44 -17.10 -2.12 -8.33
C ARG A 44 -16.01 -2.51 -9.34
N ILE A 45 -15.05 -1.62 -9.60
CA ILE A 45 -13.90 -1.83 -10.49
C ILE A 45 -12.67 -2.00 -9.60
N ARG A 46 -11.95 -3.13 -9.75
CA ARG A 46 -10.85 -3.51 -8.85
C ARG A 46 -9.49 -3.65 -9.52
N ASP A 47 -9.44 -3.60 -10.85
CA ASP A 47 -8.20 -3.73 -11.63
C ASP A 47 -7.17 -2.64 -11.31
N PHE A 48 -7.64 -1.46 -10.89
CA PHE A 48 -6.78 -0.33 -10.53
C PHE A 48 -6.50 -0.22 -9.02
N VAL A 49 -7.11 -1.08 -8.19
CA VAL A 49 -6.94 -1.01 -6.73
C VAL A 49 -5.48 -1.17 -6.32
N PRO A 50 -4.70 -2.14 -6.85
CA PRO A 50 -3.27 -2.25 -6.52
C PRO A 50 -2.48 -0.98 -6.83
N LEU A 51 -2.70 -0.38 -8.01
CA LEU A 51 -2.02 0.86 -8.42
C LEU A 51 -2.40 2.06 -7.54
N LEU A 52 -3.68 2.18 -7.17
CA LEU A 52 -4.16 3.25 -6.30
C LEU A 52 -3.63 3.10 -4.86
N VAL A 53 -3.58 1.86 -4.36
CA VAL A 53 -3.01 1.52 -3.06
C VAL A 53 -1.54 1.90 -2.99
N GLU A 54 -0.75 1.53 -4.00
CA GLU A 54 0.65 1.91 -4.08
C GLU A 54 0.84 3.43 -4.06
N LYS A 55 0.14 4.16 -4.94
CA LYS A 55 0.27 5.63 -5.01
C LYS A 55 -0.08 6.29 -3.68
N ALA A 56 -1.14 5.84 -3.01
CA ALA A 56 -1.54 6.36 -1.72
C ALA A 56 -0.52 6.03 -0.62
N ALA A 57 0.10 4.84 -0.65
CA ALA A 57 1.15 4.47 0.30
C ALA A 57 2.41 5.34 0.13
N CYS A 58 2.89 5.53 -1.11
CA CYS A 58 4.02 6.42 -1.38
C CYS A 58 3.75 7.87 -0.95
N ARG A 59 2.53 8.38 -1.20
CA ARG A 59 2.09 9.70 -0.74
C ARG A 59 2.15 9.79 0.79
N HIS A 60 1.61 8.78 1.49
CA HIS A 60 1.60 8.77 2.94
C HIS A 60 3.02 8.74 3.54
N ILE A 61 3.92 7.94 2.97
CA ILE A 61 5.33 7.89 3.42
C ILE A 61 6.03 9.23 3.19
N THR A 62 5.76 9.89 2.05
CA THR A 62 6.33 11.21 1.74
C THR A 62 5.80 12.29 2.69
N ASP A 63 4.49 12.31 2.93
CA ASP A 63 3.85 13.29 3.82
C ASP A 63 4.31 13.08 5.28
N SER A 64 4.40 11.83 5.74
CA SER A 64 4.92 11.47 7.07
C SER A 64 6.41 11.77 7.23
N GLY A 65 7.21 11.57 6.17
CA GLY A 65 8.63 11.95 6.14
C GLY A 65 8.86 13.46 6.02
N SER A 66 7.88 14.22 5.51
CA SER A 66 7.93 15.68 5.41
C SER A 66 7.61 16.37 6.74
N LEU A 67 6.86 15.73 7.64
CA LEU A 67 6.51 16.26 8.97
C LEU A 67 7.64 16.12 10.02
N LEU A 68 8.75 15.47 9.66
CA LEU A 68 9.94 15.29 10.50
C LEU A 68 11.10 16.24 10.12
N LYS A 69 10.85 17.28 9.31
CA LYS A 69 11.84 18.33 8.98
C LYS A 69 11.53 19.65 9.65
#